data_AF-A0A5B8S5U5-F1
#
_entry.id   AF-A0A5B8S5U5-F1
#
_cell.length_a   1.000
_cell.length_b   1.000
_cell.length_c   1.000
_cell.angle_alpha   90.00
_cell.angle_beta   90.00
_cell.angle_gamma   90.00
#
_symmetry.space_group_name_H-M   'P 1'
#
loop_
_entity.id
_entity.type
_entity.pdbx_description
1 polymer ?
#
loop_
_entity_poly.entity_id
_entity_poly.type
_entity_poly.pdbx_seq_one_letter_code
_entity_poly.pdbx_strand_id
1 'polypeptide(L)'
;MSYKSTFLPAIRRDSKGSVAVEFALIGPAMLAMLLGVLQFGIGMQNYNALRSVAGEVARYAVTDAQDAAARSNMTLRDTNTQLEQYAREVATDSPYGLQGSRLTATVTSVPTRVDGASERTIQLQYSIPSMLGIIGIDAIPITYTQTVFIA
;
A
#
# COMPACT_ATOMS: atom_id res chain seq x y z
N MET A 1 -3.11 -3.18 75.93
CA MET A 1 -3.45 -4.10 74.82
C MET A 1 -3.09 -3.38 73.53
N SER A 2 -1.97 -3.73 72.88
CA SER A 2 -1.41 -2.98 71.75
C SER A 2 -1.39 -3.85 70.50
N TYR A 3 -2.25 -3.53 69.52
CA TYR A 3 -2.29 -4.21 68.22
C TYR A 3 -1.15 -3.67 67.36
N LYS A 4 -0.08 -4.46 67.20
CA LYS A 4 0.98 -4.16 66.23
C LYS A 4 0.45 -4.41 64.82
N SER A 5 0.39 -3.37 64.00
CA SER A 5 -0.04 -3.42 62.60
C SER A 5 1.04 -4.08 61.72
N THR A 6 0.90 -5.38 61.49
CA THR A 6 1.82 -6.20 60.67
C THR A 6 1.61 -6.04 59.15
N PHE A 7 1.00 -4.95 58.69
CA PHE A 7 0.66 -4.77 57.27
C PHE A 7 1.77 -4.14 56.43
N LEU A 8 2.70 -3.41 57.06
CA LEU A 8 3.78 -2.69 56.36
C LEU A 8 4.93 -3.57 55.81
N PRO A 9 5.35 -4.70 56.44
CA PRO A 9 6.46 -5.50 55.90
C PRO A 9 6.05 -6.44 54.75
N ALA A 10 4.75 -6.72 54.57
CA ALA A 10 4.26 -7.59 53.49
C ALA A 10 4.38 -6.95 52.11
N ILE A 11 4.11 -5.65 52.00
CA ILE A 11 4.24 -4.88 50.75
C ILE A 11 5.72 -4.77 50.30
N ARG A 12 6.65 -4.72 51.26
CA ARG A 12 8.09 -4.51 50.99
C ARG A 12 8.80 -5.77 50.48
N ARG A 13 8.14 -6.93 50.50
CA ARG A 13 8.73 -8.24 50.15
C ARG A 13 8.04 -8.90 48.95
N ASP A 14 7.07 -8.22 48.34
CA ASP A 14 6.29 -8.76 47.24
C ASP A 14 6.99 -8.53 45.89
N SER A 15 7.74 -9.54 45.43
CA SER A 15 8.43 -9.55 44.14
C SER A 15 7.50 -9.77 42.94
N LYS A 16 6.23 -10.15 43.19
CA LYS A 16 5.23 -10.36 42.12
C LYS A 16 4.87 -9.06 41.39
N GLY A 17 4.99 -7.91 42.06
CA GLY A 17 4.77 -6.59 41.45
C GLY A 17 5.89 -6.13 40.51
N SER A 18 7.13 -6.62 40.70
CA SER A 18 8.29 -6.23 39.87
C SER A 18 8.10 -6.63 38.41
N VAL A 19 7.60 -7.84 38.18
CA VAL A 19 7.35 -8.38 36.84
C VAL A 19 6.32 -7.53 36.07
N ALA A 20 5.28 -7.03 36.75
CA ALA A 20 4.29 -6.16 36.13
C ALA A 20 4.88 -4.81 35.72
N VAL A 21 5.79 -4.25 36.53
CA VAL A 21 6.47 -2.98 36.23
C VAL A 21 7.47 -3.13 35.09
N GLU A 22 8.24 -4.22 35.07
CA GLU A 22 9.18 -4.54 33.99
C GLU A 22 8.44 -4.71 32.66
N PHE A 23 7.30 -5.40 32.66
CA PHE A 23 6.44 -5.52 31.48
C PHE A 23 5.83 -4.18 31.07
N ALA A 24 5.42 -3.33 32.01
CA ALA A 24 4.89 -2.00 31.69
C ALA A 24 5.93 -1.11 31.00
N LEU A 25 7.22 -1.31 31.27
CA LEU A 25 8.30 -0.56 30.64
C LEU A 25 8.64 -1.07 29.23
N ILE A 26 8.73 -2.39 29.04
CA ILE A 26 9.22 -3.00 27.78
C ILE A 26 8.09 -3.44 26.86
N GLY A 27 6.96 -3.90 27.41
CA GLY A 27 5.81 -4.44 26.69
C GLY A 27 5.27 -3.49 25.62
N PRO A 28 5.01 -2.20 25.91
CA PRO A 28 4.55 -1.25 24.90
C PRO A 28 5.52 -1.11 23.72
N ALA A 29 6.83 -1.09 23.97
CA ALA A 29 7.84 -0.99 22.92
C ALA A 29 7.86 -2.24 22.02
N MET A 30 7.76 -3.43 22.62
CA MET A 30 7.68 -4.67 21.85
C MET A 30 6.41 -4.76 21.01
N LEU A 31 5.26 -4.34 21.55
CA LEU A 31 4.01 -4.28 20.80
C LEU A 31 4.10 -3.27 19.65
N ALA A 32 4.68 -2.10 19.86
CA ALA A 32 4.91 -1.12 18.81
C ALA A 32 5.79 -1.68 17.68
N MET A 33 6.86 -2.40 18.03
CA MET A 33 7.72 -3.06 17.04
C MET A 33 6.97 -4.15 16.26
N LEU A 34 6.18 -4.99 16.94
CA LEU A 34 5.38 -6.03 16.29
C LEU A 34 4.37 -5.44 15.29
N LEU A 35 3.65 -4.40 15.70
CA LEU A 35 2.71 -3.68 14.83
C LEU A 35 3.44 -3.01 13.66
N GLY A 36 4.63 -2.45 13.90
CA GLY A 36 5.46 -1.87 12.85
C GLY A 36 5.89 -2.88 11.78
N VAL A 37 6.32 -4.08 12.19
CA VAL A 37 6.68 -5.16 11.25
C VAL A 37 5.46 -5.63 10.46
N LEU A 38 4.30 -5.79 11.11
CA LEU A 38 3.06 -6.16 10.43
C LEU A 38 2.65 -5.09 9.41
N GLN A 39 2.68 -3.81 9.80
CA GLN A 39 2.39 -2.68 8.92
C GLN A 39 3.32 -2.66 7.71
N PHE A 40 4.60 -2.94 7.91
CA PHE A 40 5.58 -3.03 6.83
C PHE A 40 5.27 -4.18 5.87
N GLY A 41 4.92 -5.37 6.38
CA GLY A 41 4.52 -6.51 5.56
C GLY A 41 3.31 -6.21 4.67
N ILE A 42 2.27 -5.59 5.24
CA ILE A 42 1.08 -5.13 4.51
C ILE A 42 1.48 -4.09 3.45
N GLY A 43 2.37 -3.16 3.78
CA GLY A 43 2.86 -2.17 2.83
C GLY A 43 3.58 -2.79 1.63
N MET A 44 4.47 -3.75 1.89
CA MET A 44 5.18 -4.49 0.83
C MET A 44 4.24 -5.30 -0.05
N GLN A 45 3.23 -5.95 0.53
CA GLN A 45 2.20 -6.66 -0.24
C GLN A 45 1.46 -5.71 -1.20
N ASN A 46 0.98 -4.56 -0.70
CA ASN A 46 0.30 -3.56 -1.53
C ASN A 46 1.23 -2.97 -2.60
N TYR A 47 2.50 -2.69 -2.26
CA TYR A 47 3.48 -2.19 -3.22
C TYR A 47 3.74 -3.19 -4.36
N ASN A 48 3.87 -4.48 -4.03
CA ASN A 48 4.02 -5.52 -5.03
C ASN A 48 2.77 -5.66 -5.91
N ALA A 49 1.57 -5.53 -5.32
CA ALA A 49 0.32 -5.48 -6.09
C ALA A 49 0.32 -4.32 -7.09
N LEU A 50 0.66 -3.10 -6.66
CA LEU A 50 0.76 -1.95 -7.56
C LEU A 50 1.75 -2.19 -8.72
N ARG A 51 2.91 -2.76 -8.41
CA ARG A 51 3.92 -3.10 -9.43
C ARG A 51 3.38 -4.09 -10.46
N SER A 52 2.70 -5.14 -10.02
CA SER A 52 2.16 -6.16 -10.92
C SER A 52 1.00 -5.63 -11.76
N VAL A 53 0.05 -4.91 -11.14
CA VAL A 53 -1.06 -4.23 -11.84
C VAL A 53 -0.51 -3.31 -12.92
N ALA A 54 0.47 -2.48 -12.59
CA ALA A 54 1.06 -1.58 -13.57
C ALA A 54 1.64 -2.39 -14.74
N GLY A 55 2.39 -3.46 -14.49
CA GLY A 55 2.92 -4.32 -15.54
C GLY A 55 1.85 -4.90 -16.47
N GLU A 56 0.69 -5.29 -15.93
CA GLU A 56 -0.45 -5.76 -16.72
C GLU A 56 -1.07 -4.64 -17.57
N VAL A 57 -1.26 -3.45 -16.99
CA VAL A 57 -1.77 -2.27 -17.70
C VAL A 57 -0.84 -1.87 -18.84
N ALA A 58 0.48 -1.92 -18.63
CA ALA A 58 1.45 -1.63 -19.68
C ALA A 58 1.38 -2.65 -20.83
N ARG A 59 1.25 -3.94 -20.52
CA ARG A 59 1.06 -4.99 -21.54
C ARG A 59 -0.23 -4.78 -22.32
N TYR A 60 -1.32 -4.50 -21.61
CA TYR A 60 -2.61 -4.22 -22.22
C TYR A 60 -2.54 -2.99 -23.15
N ALA A 61 -1.87 -1.92 -22.72
CA ALA A 61 -1.69 -0.71 -23.53
C ALA A 61 -0.95 -0.95 -24.85
N VAL A 62 0.04 -1.87 -24.86
CA VAL A 62 0.75 -2.26 -26.08
C VAL A 62 -0.14 -3.13 -26.97
N THR A 63 -0.84 -4.13 -26.39
CA THR A 63 -1.71 -5.02 -27.16
C THR A 63 -2.90 -4.29 -27.78
N ASP A 64 -3.57 -3.40 -27.04
CA ASP A 64 -4.71 -2.61 -27.55
C ASP A 64 -4.29 -1.71 -28.72
N ALA A 65 -3.09 -1.11 -28.64
CA ALA A 65 -2.54 -0.31 -29.72
C ALA A 65 -2.21 -1.14 -30.97
N GLN A 66 -1.67 -2.35 -30.81
CA GLN A 66 -1.41 -3.27 -31.93
C GLN A 66 -2.71 -3.71 -32.61
N ASP A 67 -3.74 -4.01 -31.83
CA ASP A 67 -5.07 -4.37 -32.33
C ASP A 67 -5.74 -3.21 -33.08
N ALA A 68 -5.60 -1.99 -32.57
CA ALA A 68 -6.09 -0.78 -33.23
C ALA A 68 -5.38 -0.52 -34.56
N ALA A 69 -4.04 -0.68 -34.59
CA ALA A 69 -3.23 -0.56 -35.80
C ALA A 69 -3.62 -1.62 -36.85
N ALA A 70 -3.86 -2.87 -36.43
CA ALA A 70 -4.25 -3.95 -37.30
C ALA A 70 -5.64 -3.77 -37.93
N ARG A 71 -6.56 -3.05 -37.26
CA ARG A 71 -7.95 -2.88 -37.71
C ARG A 71 -8.21 -1.57 -38.48
N SER A 72 -7.20 -0.74 -38.75
CA SER A 72 -7.23 0.52 -39.54
C SER A 72 -8.30 1.57 -39.19
N ASN A 73 -9.24 1.28 -38.29
CA ASN A 73 -10.45 2.07 -38.05
C ASN A 73 -10.81 2.15 -36.56
N MET A 74 -9.94 1.69 -35.66
CA MET A 74 -10.05 2.05 -34.26
C MET A 74 -9.21 3.30 -34.07
N THR A 75 -9.86 4.47 -34.08
CA THR A 75 -9.30 5.66 -33.44
C THR A 75 -8.81 5.20 -32.07
N LEU A 76 -7.49 5.28 -31.81
CA LEU A 76 -6.89 4.97 -30.51
C LEU A 76 -7.87 5.44 -29.45
N ARG A 77 -8.62 4.51 -28.84
CA ARG A 77 -9.67 4.90 -27.90
C ARG A 77 -8.96 5.81 -26.91
N ASP A 78 -9.50 7.00 -26.65
CA ASP A 78 -8.85 8.06 -25.87
C ASP A 78 -8.21 7.47 -24.59
N THR A 79 -6.89 7.20 -24.66
CA THR A 79 -6.35 5.92 -24.14
C THR A 79 -6.09 5.96 -22.65
N ASN A 80 -5.87 7.15 -22.11
CA ASN A 80 -5.44 7.30 -20.74
C ASN A 80 -6.59 7.00 -19.77
N THR A 81 -7.79 7.55 -20.00
CA THR A 81 -8.95 7.28 -19.12
C THR A 81 -9.36 5.82 -19.12
N GLN A 82 -9.24 5.12 -20.24
CA GLN A 82 -9.56 3.70 -20.31
C GLN A 82 -8.48 2.83 -19.67
N LEU A 83 -7.20 3.18 -19.83
CA LEU A 83 -6.12 2.53 -19.10
C LEU A 83 -6.21 2.78 -17.59
N GLU A 84 -6.67 3.96 -17.17
CA GLU A 84 -6.96 4.27 -15.77
C GLU A 84 -8.11 3.41 -15.23
N GLN A 85 -9.18 3.24 -16.00
CA GLN A 85 -10.30 2.37 -15.65
C GLN A 85 -9.85 0.91 -15.56
N TYR A 86 -9.15 0.40 -16.57
CA TYR A 86 -8.59 -0.94 -16.59
C TYR A 86 -7.63 -1.18 -15.41
N ALA A 87 -6.77 -0.20 -15.11
CA ALA A 87 -5.87 -0.27 -13.94
C ALA A 87 -6.64 -0.39 -12.63
N ARG A 88 -7.78 0.30 -12.49
CA ARG A 88 -8.65 0.20 -11.31
C ARG A 88 -9.32 -1.17 -11.23
N GLU A 89 -9.88 -1.66 -12.33
CA GLU A 89 -10.52 -2.98 -12.41
C GLU A 89 -9.55 -4.10 -12.01
N VAL A 90 -8.40 -4.18 -12.67
CA VAL A 90 -7.37 -5.18 -12.37
C VAL A 90 -6.90 -5.06 -10.92
N ALA A 91 -6.68 -3.84 -10.42
CA ALA A 91 -6.25 -3.63 -9.04
C ALA A 91 -7.27 -4.09 -8.00
N THR A 92 -8.57 -3.90 -8.25
CA THR A 92 -9.63 -4.28 -7.31
C THR A 92 -10.01 -5.74 -7.39
N ASP A 93 -9.76 -6.39 -8.52
CA ASP A 93 -10.07 -7.79 -8.76
C ASP A 93 -9.03 -8.76 -8.18
N SER A 94 -9.38 -10.04 -8.15
CA SER A 94 -8.44 -11.12 -7.81
C SER A 94 -7.32 -11.18 -8.85
N PRO A 95 -6.04 -11.29 -8.45
CA PRO A 95 -5.55 -11.67 -7.12
C PRO A 95 -5.18 -10.51 -6.18
N TYR A 96 -5.36 -9.26 -6.60
CA TYR A 96 -4.81 -8.09 -5.90
C TYR A 96 -5.74 -7.55 -4.81
N GLY A 97 -7.05 -7.48 -5.07
CA GLY A 97 -8.06 -7.14 -4.06
C GLY A 97 -7.86 -5.78 -3.40
N LEU A 98 -7.26 -4.79 -4.08
CA LEU A 98 -7.06 -3.45 -3.53
C LEU A 98 -8.41 -2.73 -3.37
N GLN A 99 -8.50 -1.84 -2.38
CA GLN A 99 -9.73 -1.06 -2.17
C GLN A 99 -9.79 0.11 -3.16
N GLY A 100 -10.77 0.10 -4.06
CA GLY A 100 -10.90 1.13 -5.10
C GLY A 100 -11.01 2.56 -4.57
N SER A 101 -11.62 2.76 -3.39
CA SER A 101 -11.73 4.07 -2.72
C SER A 101 -10.40 4.61 -2.18
N ARG A 102 -9.37 3.76 -2.06
CA ARG A 102 -8.02 4.10 -1.59
C ARG A 102 -7.00 4.13 -2.72
N LEU A 103 -7.42 3.82 -3.94
CA LEU A 103 -6.59 3.73 -5.13
C LEU A 103 -6.82 4.94 -6.02
N THR A 104 -5.75 5.51 -6.53
CA THR A 104 -5.76 6.47 -7.64
C THR A 104 -4.87 5.95 -8.75
N ALA A 105 -5.43 5.77 -9.94
CA ALA A 105 -4.69 5.48 -11.16
C ALA A 105 -4.71 6.72 -12.04
N THR A 106 -3.54 7.10 -12.54
CA THR A 106 -3.36 8.21 -13.47
C THR A 106 -2.47 7.76 -14.62
N VAL A 107 -2.89 8.03 -15.85
CA VAL A 107 -2.10 7.77 -17.05
C VAL A 107 -1.88 9.07 -17.80
N THR A 108 -0.62 9.40 -18.06
CA THR A 108 -0.25 10.63 -18.77
C THR A 108 0.50 10.30 -20.04
N SER A 109 0.08 10.92 -21.15
CA SER A 109 0.84 10.91 -22.39
C SER A 109 1.99 11.90 -22.25
N VAL A 110 3.21 11.46 -22.52
CA VAL A 110 4.41 12.29 -22.41
C VAL A 110 5.12 12.37 -23.77
N PRO A 111 5.90 13.43 -24.03
CA PRO A 111 6.70 13.50 -25.25
C PRO A 111 7.56 12.24 -25.40
N THR A 112 7.42 11.59 -26.55
CA THR A 112 8.14 10.34 -26.80
C THR A 112 9.63 10.59 -26.99
N ARG A 113 10.44 9.70 -26.43
CA ARG A 113 11.89 9.65 -26.66
C ARG A 113 12.29 8.73 -27.82
N VAL A 114 11.34 7.97 -28.37
CA VAL A 114 11.58 6.98 -29.43
C VAL A 114 10.77 7.37 -30.65
N ASP A 115 11.45 7.54 -31.78
CA ASP A 115 10.81 7.89 -33.04
C ASP A 115 9.83 6.78 -33.46
N GLY A 116 8.65 7.18 -33.93
CA GLY A 116 7.55 6.27 -34.28
C GLY A 116 6.83 5.61 -33.10
N ALA A 117 7.17 5.90 -31.83
CA ALA A 117 6.46 5.36 -30.67
C ALA A 117 5.73 6.45 -29.88
N SER A 118 4.60 6.11 -29.27
CA SER A 118 3.91 6.91 -28.25
C SER A 118 4.38 6.51 -26.86
N GLU A 119 4.65 7.49 -25.98
CA GLU A 119 5.08 7.24 -24.61
C GLU A 119 3.97 7.60 -23.61
N ARG A 120 3.70 6.69 -22.68
CA ARG A 120 2.73 6.88 -21.60
C ARG A 120 3.36 6.57 -20.25
N THR A 121 3.05 7.36 -19.24
CA THR A 121 3.44 7.13 -17.85
C THR A 121 2.22 6.69 -17.04
N ILE A 122 2.34 5.53 -16.40
CA ILE A 122 1.31 4.93 -15.54
C ILE A 122 1.74 5.17 -14.10
N GLN A 123 0.92 5.90 -13.34
CA GLN A 123 1.12 6.15 -11.92
C GLN A 123 -0.04 5.57 -11.12
N LEU A 124 0.28 4.68 -10.18
CA LEU A 124 -0.68 4.12 -9.23
C LEU A 124 -0.32 4.58 -7.83
N GLN A 125 -1.29 5.14 -7.12
CA GLN A 125 -1.16 5.55 -5.72
C GLN A 125 -2.17 4.79 -4.87
N TYR A 126 -1.73 4.25 -3.74
CA TYR A 126 -2.59 3.55 -2.80
C TYR A 126 -2.37 4.01 -1.36
N SER A 127 -3.46 4.33 -0.67
CA SER A 127 -3.45 4.79 0.72
C SER A 127 -3.66 3.61 1.68
N ILE A 128 -2.57 2.98 2.11
CA ILE A 128 -2.60 1.81 2.99
C ILE A 128 -3.18 2.20 4.35
N PRO A 129 -4.21 1.51 4.87
CA PRO A 129 -4.68 1.71 6.24
C PRO A 129 -3.54 1.53 7.25
N SER A 130 -3.42 2.46 8.18
CA SER A 130 -2.36 2.46 9.19
C SER A 130 -2.87 1.96 10.53
N MET A 131 -2.11 1.06 11.17
CA MET A 131 -2.34 0.64 12.55
C MET A 131 -1.98 1.73 13.57
N LEU A 132 -1.31 2.79 13.13
CA LEU A 132 -0.92 3.95 13.94
C LEU A 132 -2.01 5.04 14.00
N GLY A 133 -3.27 4.72 13.66
CA GLY A 133 -4.39 5.67 13.76
C GLY A 133 -4.59 6.23 15.18
N ILE A 134 -4.18 5.47 16.21
CA ILE A 134 -4.21 5.92 17.62
C ILE A 134 -3.34 7.17 17.88
N ILE A 135 -2.32 7.41 17.05
CA ILE A 135 -1.46 8.61 17.10
C ILE A 135 -1.73 9.58 15.95
N GLY A 136 -2.87 9.44 15.26
CA GLY A 136 -3.30 10.35 14.18
C GLY A 136 -2.71 10.05 12.80
N ILE A 137 -2.12 8.87 12.59
CA ILE A 137 -1.66 8.42 11.28
C ILE A 137 -2.64 7.39 10.74
N ASP A 138 -3.62 7.85 9.94
CA ASP A 138 -4.73 7.00 9.46
C ASP A 138 -4.40 6.22 8.19
N ALA A 139 -3.47 6.71 7.37
CA ALA A 139 -3.03 6.05 6.17
C ALA A 139 -1.59 6.38 5.79
N ILE A 140 -0.94 5.44 5.11
CA ILE A 140 0.40 5.60 4.55
C ILE A 140 0.27 5.52 3.02
N PRO A 141 0.41 6.63 2.28
CA PRO A 141 0.35 6.61 0.84
C PRO A 141 1.61 5.97 0.27
N ILE A 142 1.43 5.06 -0.69
CA ILE A 142 2.50 4.53 -1.53
C ILE A 142 2.20 4.86 -2.99
N THR A 143 3.25 5.09 -3.77
CA THR A 143 3.14 5.40 -5.19
C THR A 143 4.08 4.49 -5.97
N TYR A 144 3.58 3.93 -7.06
CA TYR A 144 4.36 3.22 -8.07
C TYR A 144 4.17 3.88 -9.42
N THR A 145 5.27 4.20 -10.08
CA THR A 145 5.28 4.84 -11.40
C THR A 145 6.13 4.02 -12.35
N GLN A 146 5.62 3.81 -13.56
CA GLN A 146 6.37 3.20 -14.65
C GLN A 146 5.96 3.84 -15.98
N THR A 147 6.84 3.72 -16.97
CA THR A 147 6.63 4.26 -18.31
C THR A 147 6.54 3.13 -19.31
N VAL A 148 5.64 3.25 -20.28
CA VAL A 148 5.46 2.31 -21.38
C VAL A 148 5.58 3.03 -22.73
N PHE A 149 6.24 2.36 -23.67
CA PHE A 149 6.36 2.79 -25.07
C PHE A 149 5.46 1.92 -25.93
N ILE A 150 4.75 2.55 -26.86
CA ILE A 150 3.71 1.93 -27.67
C ILE A 150 4.01 2.30 -29.12
N ALA A 151 4.46 1.32 -29.91
CA ALA A 151 4.87 1.48 -31.30
C ALA A 151 3.86 0.83 -32.25
#